data_AF-A0A957GES0-F1
#
_entry.id   AF-A0A957GES0-F1
#
_cell.length_a   1.000
_cell.length_b   1.000
_cell.length_c   1.000
_cell.angle_alpha   90.00
_cell.angle_beta   90.00
_cell.angle_gamma   90.00
#
_symmetry.space_group_name_H-M   'P 1'
#
loop_
_entity.id
_entity.type
_entity.pdbx_description
1 polymer ?
#
loop_
_entity_poly.entity_id
_entity_poly.type
_entity_poly.pdbx_seq_one_letter_code
_entity_poly.pdbx_strand_id
1 'polypeptide(L)' 'MLEIIDLDKTVSKKSYGHQLNKYQTELRALGYEVNRQQRPVVLVFEGWDAAGKGGVIKRLTERLDPRGYQVLPIA' A
#
# COMPACT_ATOMS: atom_id res chain seq x y z
N MET A 1 11.61 9.68 19.14
CA MET A 1 11.35 8.67 18.08
C MET A 1 10.64 9.28 16.87
N LEU A 2 9.60 10.10 17.05
CA LEU A 2 8.96 10.82 15.93
C LEU A 2 9.68 12.13 15.54
N GLU A 3 10.48 12.69 16.44
CA GLU A 3 11.19 13.97 16.28
C GLU A 3 12.25 13.98 15.16
N ILE A 4 12.67 12.81 14.68
CA ILE A 4 13.68 12.67 13.61
C ILE A 4 13.05 12.51 12.21
N ILE A 5 11.72 12.51 12.11
CA ILE A 5 11.01 12.30 10.85
C ILE A 5 10.73 13.66 10.20
N ASP A 6 11.27 13.86 9.00
CA ASP A 6 10.96 14.99 8.14
C ASP A 6 9.57 14.81 7.50
N LEU A 7 8.60 15.60 7.97
CA LEU A 7 7.20 15.58 7.53
C LEU A 7 6.94 16.48 6.31
N ASP A 8 7.90 17.28 5.87
CA ASP A 8 7.75 18.19 4.73
C ASP A 8 8.07 17.50 3.39
N LYS A 9 8.41 16.21 3.43
CA LYS A 9 8.68 15.41 2.22
C LYS A 9 7.45 15.35 1.32
N THR A 10 7.66 15.78 0.08
CA THR A 10 6.64 15.74 -0.96
C THR A 10 7.22 15.10 -2.23
N VAL A 11 6.32 14.66 -3.11
CA VAL A 11 6.66 14.10 -4.41
C VAL A 11 5.87 14.82 -5.50
N SER A 12 6.53 15.16 -6.60
CA SER A 12 5.85 15.81 -7.73
C SER A 12 4.81 14.88 -8.35
N LYS A 13 3.70 15.42 -8.86
CA LYS A 13 2.61 14.64 -9.45
C LYS A 13 3.08 13.70 -10.58
N LYS A 14 4.02 14.18 -11.41
CA LYS A 14 4.61 13.39 -12.51
C LYS A 14 5.42 12.21 -11.97
N SER A 15 6.29 12.46 -10.99
CA SER A 15 7.11 11.42 -10.37
C SER A 15 6.25 10.39 -9.63
N TYR A 16 5.26 10.86 -8.89
CA TYR A 16 4.30 10.02 -8.18
C TYR A 16 3.55 9.08 -9.12
N GLY A 17 2.99 9.59 -10.23
CA GLY A 17 2.26 8.75 -11.18
C GLY A 17 3.13 7.66 -11.80
N HIS A 18 4.38 7.99 -12.14
CA HIS A 18 5.32 7.02 -12.69
C HIS A 18 5.70 5.94 -11.67
N GLN A 19 6.06 6.35 -10.45
CA GLN A 19 6.43 5.43 -9.37
C GLN A 19 5.25 4.54 -8.95
N LEU A 20 4.06 5.12 -8.80
CA LEU A 20 2.85 4.37 -8.45
C LEU A 20 2.58 3.26 -9.47
N ASN A 21 2.67 3.59 -10.76
CA ASN A 21 2.44 2.62 -11.82
C ASN A 21 3.47 1.47 -11.78
N LYS A 22 4.75 1.81 -11.58
CA LYS A 22 5.84 0.85 -11.44
C LYS A 22 5.58 -0.09 -10.24
N TYR A 23 5.39 0.47 -9.05
CA TYR A 23 5.26 -0.33 -7.83
C TYR A 23 3.98 -1.14 -7.77
N GLN A 24 2.86 -0.66 -8.32
CA GLN A 24 1.64 -1.46 -8.42
C GLN A 24 1.82 -2.66 -9.36
N THR A 25 2.61 -2.52 -10.43
CA THR A 25 2.95 -3.63 -11.33
C THR A 25 3.78 -4.69 -10.62
N GLU A 26 4.81 -4.25 -9.89
CA GLU A 26 5.66 -5.14 -9.07
C GLU A 26 4.85 -5.82 -7.96
N LEU A 27 4.00 -5.07 -7.26
CA LEU A 27 3.14 -5.59 -6.20
C LEU A 27 2.17 -6.66 -6.71
N ARG A 28 1.61 -6.50 -7.91
CA ARG A 28 0.75 -7.51 -8.54
C ARG A 28 1.52 -8.82 -8.81
N ALA A 29 2.74 -8.72 -9.31
CA ALA A 29 3.58 -9.90 -9.54
C ALA A 29 3.92 -10.61 -8.23
N LEU A 30 4.27 -9.84 -7.18
CA LEU A 30 4.52 -10.38 -5.84
C LEU A 30 3.27 -11.02 -5.23
N GLY A 31 2.10 -10.41 -5.37
CA GLY A 31 0.83 -10.96 -4.89
C GLY A 31 0.51 -12.31 -5.52
N TYR A 32 0.76 -12.47 -6.82
CA TYR A 32 0.64 -13.76 -7.50
C TYR A 32 1.63 -14.80 -6.96
N GLU A 33 2.89 -14.41 -6.75
CA GLU A 33 3.92 -15.31 -6.24
C GLU A 33 3.63 -15.79 -4.82
N VAL A 34 3.21 -14.87 -3.93
CA VAL A 34 2.81 -15.18 -2.55
C VAL A 34 1.62 -16.14 -2.53
N ASN A 35 0.64 -15.92 -3.40
CA ASN A 35 -0.50 -16.82 -3.56
C ASN A 35 -0.04 -18.20 -4.04
N ARG A 36 0.81 -18.28 -5.07
CA ARG A 36 1.37 -19.55 -5.56
C ARG A 36 2.12 -20.33 -4.47
N GLN A 37 2.86 -19.61 -3.62
CA GLN A 37 3.60 -20.20 -2.50
C GLN A 37 2.73 -20.53 -1.28
N GLN A 38 1.43 -20.21 -1.31
CA GLN A 38 0.50 -20.38 -0.17
C GLN A 38 1.02 -19.72 1.12
N ARG A 39 1.66 -18.55 0.98
CA ARG A 39 2.21 -17.81 2.12
C ARG A 39 1.23 -16.71 2.56
N PRO A 40 0.76 -16.71 3.82
CA PRO A 40 -0.09 -15.63 4.31
C PRO A 40 0.73 -14.36 4.53
N VAL A 41 0.14 -13.21 4.20
CA VAL A 41 0.73 -11.87 4.43
C VAL A 41 -0.30 -11.00 5.11
N VAL A 42 0.11 -10.32 6.18
CA VAL A 42 -0.74 -9.37 6.93
C VAL A 42 -0.09 -7.99 6.87
N LEU A 43 -0.88 -6.98 6.52
CA LEU A 43 -0.47 -5.57 6.51
C LEU A 43 -1.35 -4.81 7.51
N VAL A 44 -0.71 -4.14 8.47
CA VAL A 44 -1.40 -3.34 9.49
C VAL A 44 -1.16 -1.86 9.21
N PHE A 45 -2.24 -1.07 9.22
CA PHE A 45 -2.20 0.36 8.93
C PHE A 45 -2.63 1.14 10.18
N GLU A 46 -1.67 1.74 10.86
CA GLU A 46 -1.88 2.59 12.04
C GLU A 46 -1.55 4.05 11.75
N GLY A 47 -2.10 4.95 12.56
CA GLY A 47 -1.77 6.38 12.49
C GLY A 47 -2.91 7.29 12.91
N TRP A 48 -2.65 8.59 12.88
CA TRP A 48 -3.61 9.61 13.27
C TRP A 48 -4.85 9.64 12.36
N ASP A 49 -5.93 10.23 12.86
CA ASP A 49 -7.09 10.53 12.03
C ASP A 49 -6.71 11.47 10.90
N ALA A 50 -7.35 11.28 9.74
CA ALA A 50 -7.05 11.98 8.49
C ALA A 50 -5.61 11.85 7.96
N ALA A 51 -4.75 10.97 8.52
CA ALA A 51 -3.38 10.73 8.03
C ALA A 51 -3.29 10.07 6.63
N GLY A 52 -4.43 9.79 5.97
CA GLY A 52 -4.47 9.23 4.62
C GLY A 52 -4.43 7.70 4.54
N LYS A 53 -4.64 6.98 5.66
CA LYS A 53 -4.62 5.51 5.74
C LYS A 53 -5.49 4.83 4.66
N GLY A 54 -6.76 5.22 4.54
CA GLY A 54 -7.66 4.67 3.52
C GLY A 54 -7.21 4.98 2.08
N GLY A 55 -6.54 6.12 1.90
CA GLY A 55 -5.94 6.48 0.63
C GLY A 55 -4.83 5.52 0.22
N VAL A 56 -3.95 5.16 1.14
CA VAL A 56 -2.86 4.19 0.93
C VAL A 56 -3.42 2.80 0.63
N ILE A 57 -4.37 2.32 1.45
CA ILE A 57 -5.02 1.01 1.25
C ILE A 57 -5.62 0.93 -0.16
N LYS A 58 -6.34 1.97 -0.61
CA LYS A 58 -6.91 2.03 -1.95
C LYS A 58 -5.85 1.86 -3.05
N ARG A 59 -4.70 2.54 -2.97
CA ARG A 59 -3.65 2.44 -4.01
C ARG A 59 -2.95 1.09 -3.98
N LEU A 60 -2.84 0.47 -2.81
CA LEU A 60 -2.25 -0.85 -2.66
C LEU A 60 -3.14 -1.93 -3.30
N THR A 61 -4.46 -1.84 -3.11
CA THR A 61 -5.40 -2.84 -3.59
C THR A 61 -5.86 -2.65 -5.04
N GLU A 62 -5.71 -1.45 -5.61
CA GLU A 62 -6.23 -1.08 -6.94
C GLU A 62 -5.78 -1.99 -8.10
N ARG A 63 -4.61 -2.62 -8.01
CA ARG A 63 -4.07 -3.50 -9.06
C ARG A 63 -3.87 -4.96 -8.63
N LEU A 64 -4.28 -5.29 -7.41
CA LEU A 64 -4.27 -6.66 -6.92
C LEU A 64 -5.54 -7.39 -7.39
N ASP A 65 -5.45 -8.71 -7.53
CA ASP A 65 -6.64 -9.53 -7.73
C ASP A 65 -7.49 -9.47 -6.46
N PRO A 66 -8.76 -9.01 -6.53
CA PRO A 66 -9.61 -8.86 -5.35
C PRO A 66 -9.92 -10.17 -4.62
N ARG A 67 -9.70 -11.33 -5.27
CA ARG A 67 -9.85 -12.65 -4.64
C ARG A 67 -8.68 -13.00 -3.72
N GLY A 68 -7.56 -12.30 -3.85
CA GLY A 68 -6.31 -12.60 -3.14
C GLY A 68 -6.08 -11.80 -1.86
N TYR A 69 -6.98 -10.89 -1.49
CA TYR A 69 -6.84 -10.09 -0.28
C TYR A 69 -8.18 -9.83 0.41
N GLN A 70 -8.11 -9.45 1.68
CA GLN A 70 -9.24 -8.94 2.44
C GLN A 70 -8.82 -7.67 3.16
N VAL A 71 -9.68 -6.65 3.14
CA VAL A 71 -9.51 -5.44 3.95
C VAL A 71 -10.41 -5.58 5.16
N LEU A 72 -9.79 -5.63 6.35
CA LEU A 72 -10.49 -5.77 7.62
C LEU A 72 -10.46 -4.42 8.35
N PRO A 73 -11.59 -3.69 8.42
CA PRO A 73 -11.70 -2.54 9.30
C PRO A 73 -11.77 -3.05 10.75
N ILE A 74 -10.86 -2.56 11.59
CA ILE A 74 -10.87 -2.81 13.03
C ILE A 74 -11.43 -1.55 13.68
N ALA A 75 -12.56 -1.70 14.36
CA ALA A 75 -13.26 -0.64 15.10
C ALA A 75 -12.94 -0.75 16.59
#